data_AF-A0A5S9MM25-F1
#
_entry.id   AF-A0A5S9MM25-F1
#
_cell.length_a   1.000
_cell.length_b   1.000
_cell.length_c   1.000
_cell.angle_alpha   90.00
_cell.angle_beta   90.00
_cell.angle_gamma   90.00
#
_symmetry.space_group_name_H-M   'P 1'
#
loop_
_entity.id
_entity.type
_entity.pdbx_description
1 polymer ?
#
loop_
_entity_poly.entity_id
_entity_poly.type
_entity_poly.pdbx_seq_one_letter_code
_entity_poly.pdbx_strand_id
1 'polypeptide(L)'
;MKPIGGMALIDLIVERVKQSDHYNHKTQNLMIATTVEAEDDLLAHYCLSKGYKVFRGSEADVLQRFAQIVRHFEPQIIVRLTGDNPFIDPVLLSKMLEKHRQEKADYTYTAGTPLGISGEMIDAQILSEIDNFPLRSQSVSMSRSISESILSNFTCNYSHRPKNLHILLIDSRLIQKKIMCLRPVY
;
A
#
# COMPACT_ATOMS: atom_id res chain seq x y z
N MET A 1 -16.17 -12.13 -2.09
CA MET A 1 -15.18 -11.59 -3.05
C MET A 1 -15.62 -11.93 -4.48
N LYS A 2 -15.69 -10.96 -5.40
CA LYS A 2 -16.00 -11.24 -6.81
C LYS A 2 -14.73 -11.66 -7.57
N PRO A 3 -14.75 -12.78 -8.32
CA PRO A 3 -13.59 -13.21 -9.11
C PRO A 3 -13.48 -12.45 -10.44
N ILE A 4 -12.25 -12.32 -10.94
CA ILE A 4 -11.94 -11.91 -12.32
C ILE A 4 -11.23 -13.08 -12.98
N GLY A 5 -11.82 -13.62 -14.06
CA GLY A 5 -11.26 -14.78 -14.76
C GLY A 5 -11.11 -16.03 -13.87
N GLY A 6 -11.96 -16.20 -12.86
CA GLY A 6 -11.91 -17.31 -11.90
C GLY A 6 -10.92 -17.12 -10.73
N MET A 7 -10.13 -16.04 -10.72
CA MET A 7 -9.22 -15.70 -9.62
C MET A 7 -9.81 -14.63 -8.72
N ALA A 8 -9.53 -14.71 -7.42
CA ALA A 8 -9.82 -13.61 -6.52
C ALA A 8 -8.97 -12.38 -6.88
N LEU A 9 -9.53 -11.18 -6.70
CA LEU A 9 -8.83 -9.94 -7.02
C LEU A 9 -7.50 -9.80 -6.26
N ILE A 10 -7.50 -10.22 -4.99
CA ILE A 10 -6.30 -10.19 -4.14
C ILE A 10 -5.21 -11.14 -4.66
N ASP A 11 -5.61 -12.30 -5.20
CA ASP A 11 -4.66 -13.26 -5.78
C ASP A 11 -3.99 -12.66 -7.02
N LEU A 12 -4.75 -11.94 -7.87
CA LEU A 12 -4.18 -11.25 -9.03
C LEU A 12 -3.10 -10.25 -8.63
N ILE A 13 -3.37 -9.44 -7.60
CA ILE A 13 -2.39 -8.46 -7.09
C ILE A 13 -1.17 -9.19 -6.53
N VAL A 14 -1.37 -10.21 -5.69
CA VAL A 14 -0.27 -11.00 -5.09
C VAL A 14 0.59 -11.64 -6.18
N GLU A 15 -0.01 -12.20 -7.23
CA GLU A 15 0.72 -12.84 -8.31
C GLU A 15 1.48 -11.84 -9.18
N ARG A 16 0.95 -10.62 -9.41
CA ARG A 16 1.72 -9.53 -10.03
C ARG A 16 2.91 -9.13 -9.17
N VAL A 17 2.68 -8.91 -7.88
CA VAL A 17 3.71 -8.52 -6.92
C VAL A 17 4.87 -9.50 -6.86
N LYS A 18 4.57 -10.80 -6.85
CA LYS A 18 5.59 -11.86 -6.81
C LYS A 18 6.52 -11.85 -8.03
N GLN A 19 6.13 -11.17 -9.12
CA GLN A 19 6.97 -11.00 -10.31
C GLN A 19 7.93 -9.81 -10.21
N SER A 20 7.83 -8.98 -9.17
CA SER A 20 8.79 -7.90 -8.93
C SER A 20 10.10 -8.47 -8.39
N ASP A 21 11.23 -7.94 -8.86
CA ASP A 21 12.57 -8.30 -8.38
C ASP A 21 12.80 -8.01 -6.89
N HIS A 22 11.93 -7.21 -6.28
CA HIS A 22 11.99 -6.87 -4.87
C HIS A 22 11.12 -7.75 -3.97
N TYR A 23 10.36 -8.67 -4.55
CA TYR A 23 9.67 -9.70 -3.79
C TYR A 23 10.66 -10.79 -3.36
N ASN A 24 10.74 -11.03 -2.05
CA ASN A 24 11.60 -12.04 -1.47
C ASN A 24 10.78 -13.30 -1.17
N HIS A 25 10.96 -14.34 -1.98
CA HIS A 25 10.27 -15.62 -1.81
C HIS A 25 10.59 -16.35 -0.49
N LYS A 26 11.76 -16.11 0.10
CA LYS A 26 12.18 -16.74 1.36
C LYS A 26 11.54 -16.05 2.57
N THR A 27 11.57 -14.71 2.60
CA THR A 27 11.02 -13.95 3.74
C THR A 27 9.55 -13.62 3.58
N GLN A 28 9.00 -13.75 2.36
CA GLN A 28 7.62 -13.40 2.00
C GLN A 28 7.27 -12.01 2.52
N ASN A 29 7.91 -11.01 1.95
CA ASN A 29 7.86 -9.60 2.37
C ASN A 29 6.61 -8.85 1.85
N LEU A 30 5.49 -9.57 1.76
CA LEU A 30 4.17 -9.06 1.41
C LEU A 30 3.23 -9.29 2.59
N MET A 31 2.39 -8.29 2.86
CA MET A 31 1.40 -8.35 3.91
C MET A 31 0.08 -7.77 3.43
N ILE A 32 -1.00 -8.50 3.69
CA ILE A 32 -2.36 -8.03 3.44
C ILE A 32 -2.81 -7.28 4.69
N ALA A 33 -3.08 -5.99 4.55
CA ALA A 33 -3.61 -5.17 5.64
C ALA A 33 -5.12 -4.98 5.45
N THR A 34 -5.90 -5.46 6.42
CA THR A 34 -7.37 -5.39 6.39
C THR A 34 -7.93 -4.93 7.73
N THR A 35 -9.25 -4.81 7.86
CA THR A 35 -9.86 -4.32 9.11
C THR A 35 -10.19 -5.46 10.07
N VAL A 36 -10.40 -5.13 11.35
CA VAL A 36 -10.94 -6.05 12.36
C VAL A 36 -12.46 -6.23 12.26
N GLU A 37 -13.13 -5.50 11.37
CA GLU A 37 -14.57 -5.60 11.18
C GLU A 37 -14.97 -6.97 10.64
N ALA A 38 -16.14 -7.46 11.04
CA ALA A 38 -16.64 -8.78 10.64
C ALA A 38 -16.79 -8.92 9.11
N GLU A 39 -17.05 -7.82 8.41
CA GLU A 39 -17.15 -7.74 6.95
C GLU A 39 -15.85 -8.15 6.23
N ASP A 40 -14.70 -7.99 6.89
CA ASP A 40 -13.38 -8.35 6.37
C ASP A 40 -12.89 -9.72 6.89
N ASP A 41 -13.66 -10.41 7.74
CA ASP A 41 -13.30 -11.75 8.23
C ASP A 41 -13.10 -12.73 7.07
N LEU A 42 -14.02 -12.72 6.09
CA LEU A 42 -13.95 -13.62 4.95
C LEU A 42 -12.65 -13.42 4.15
N LEU A 43 -12.24 -12.17 3.96
CA LEU A 43 -11.00 -11.83 3.27
C LEU A 43 -9.77 -12.29 4.09
N ALA A 44 -9.78 -12.02 5.39
CA ALA A 44 -8.68 -12.43 6.27
C ALA A 44 -8.50 -13.95 6.27
N HIS A 45 -9.57 -14.71 6.48
CA HIS A 45 -9.53 -16.18 6.45
C HIS A 45 -9.11 -16.70 5.08
N TYR A 46 -9.60 -16.11 4.00
CA TYR A 46 -9.20 -16.48 2.65
C TYR A 46 -7.69 -16.31 2.45
N CYS A 47 -7.15 -15.12 2.75
CA CYS A 47 -5.73 -14.83 2.61
C CYS A 47 -4.85 -15.75 3.49
N LEU A 48 -5.27 -15.99 4.73
CA LEU A 48 -4.58 -16.91 5.63
C LEU A 48 -4.60 -18.35 5.09
N SER A 49 -5.73 -18.82 4.54
CA SER A 49 -5.83 -20.16 3.94
C SER A 49 -4.93 -20.35 2.72
N LYS A 50 -4.53 -19.25 2.05
CA LYS A 50 -3.57 -19.22 0.95
C LYS A 50 -2.12 -19.10 1.42
N GLY A 51 -1.88 -18.99 2.72
CA GLY A 51 -0.55 -18.80 3.31
C GLY A 51 -0.03 -17.36 3.20
N TYR A 52 -0.89 -16.37 2.95
CA TYR A 52 -0.49 -14.96 2.97
C TYR A 52 -0.44 -14.44 4.41
N LYS A 53 0.51 -13.54 4.68
CA LYS A 53 0.55 -12.80 5.95
C LYS A 53 -0.58 -11.78 5.96
N VAL A 54 -1.36 -11.76 7.04
CA VAL A 54 -2.49 -10.83 7.21
C VAL A 54 -2.30 -10.03 8.50
N PHE A 55 -2.45 -8.72 8.40
CA PHE A 55 -2.56 -7.81 9.54
C PHE A 55 -3.97 -7.23 9.58
N ARG A 56 -4.61 -7.24 10.75
CA ARG A 56 -5.94 -6.67 10.96
C ARG A 56 -5.85 -5.51 11.94
N GLY A 57 -6.44 -4.37 11.58
CA GLY A 57 -6.45 -3.18 12.44
C GLY A 57 -7.72 -2.34 12.30
N SER A 58 -7.74 -1.17 12.94
CA SER A 58 -8.91 -0.27 12.94
C SER A 58 -9.34 0.14 11.54
N GLU A 59 -10.65 0.13 11.26
CA GLU A 59 -11.18 0.78 10.06
C GLU A 59 -11.08 2.31 10.17
N ALA A 60 -11.34 2.90 11.32
CA ALA A 60 -11.33 4.36 11.44
C ALA A 60 -9.93 4.96 11.26
N ASP A 61 -8.88 4.20 11.59
CA ASP A 61 -7.51 4.69 11.63
C ASP A 61 -6.58 3.88 10.72
N VAL A 62 -6.51 4.32 9.47
CA VAL A 62 -5.59 3.73 8.48
C VAL A 62 -4.14 3.95 8.91
N LEU A 63 -3.78 5.17 9.31
CA LEU A 63 -2.41 5.51 9.66
C LEU A 63 -1.89 4.62 10.80
N GLN A 64 -2.67 4.50 11.87
CA GLN A 64 -2.31 3.65 13.01
C GLN A 64 -2.12 2.19 12.59
N ARG A 65 -2.96 1.67 11.68
CA ARG A 65 -2.79 0.30 11.15
C ARG A 65 -1.45 0.13 10.44
N PHE A 66 -1.05 1.10 9.62
CA PHE A 66 0.27 1.09 8.98
C PHE A 66 1.40 1.26 10.00
N ALA A 67 1.26 2.16 10.98
CA ALA A 67 2.25 2.39 12.04
C ALA A 67 2.46 1.15 12.93
N GLN A 68 1.40 0.39 13.21
CA GLN A 68 1.51 -0.89 13.93
C GLN A 68 2.29 -1.93 13.12
N ILE A 69 2.07 -1.99 11.80
CA ILE A 69 2.84 -2.86 10.91
C ILE A 69 4.31 -2.44 10.89
N VAL A 70 4.59 -1.14 10.79
CA VAL A 70 5.98 -0.62 10.83
C VAL A 70 6.66 -1.03 12.13
N ARG A 71 6.00 -0.85 13.28
CA ARG A 71 6.56 -1.21 14.59
C ARG A 71 6.82 -2.70 14.75
N HIS A 72 5.98 -3.56 14.16
CA HIS A 72 6.12 -5.01 14.33
C HIS A 72 7.14 -5.63 13.38
N PHE A 73 7.26 -5.10 12.17
CA PHE A 73 8.07 -5.72 11.12
C PHE A 73 9.30 -4.89 10.70
N GLU A 74 9.43 -3.69 11.25
CA GLU A 74 10.55 -2.75 11.06
C GLU A 74 11.00 -2.62 9.58
N PRO A 75 10.09 -2.40 8.62
CA PRO A 75 10.47 -2.12 7.25
C PRO A 75 11.25 -0.81 7.16
N GLN A 76 12.04 -0.67 6.11
CA GLN A 76 12.63 0.63 5.74
C GLN A 76 11.72 1.40 4.81
N ILE A 77 11.17 0.70 3.82
CA ILE A 77 10.29 1.28 2.82
C ILE A 77 9.00 0.47 2.81
N ILE A 78 7.89 1.18 2.86
CA ILE A 78 6.56 0.63 2.60
C ILE A 78 6.21 0.91 1.15
N VAL A 79 5.87 -0.16 0.43
CA VAL A 79 5.19 -0.05 -0.84
C VAL A 79 3.71 -0.27 -0.59
N ARG A 80 2.89 0.77 -0.68
CA ARG A 80 1.45 0.68 -0.50
C ARG A 80 0.77 0.44 -1.85
N LEU A 81 -0.02 -0.63 -1.89
CA LEU A 81 -0.95 -0.94 -2.97
C LEU A 81 -2.38 -0.90 -2.43
N THR A 82 -3.32 -0.59 -3.31
CA THR A 82 -4.74 -0.73 -2.99
C THR A 82 -5.28 -2.04 -3.54
N GLY A 83 -6.19 -2.67 -2.81
CA GLY A 83 -6.80 -3.94 -3.22
C GLY A 83 -7.69 -3.84 -4.46
N ASP A 84 -8.09 -2.64 -4.88
CA ASP A 84 -8.90 -2.39 -6.08
C ASP A 84 -8.09 -2.16 -7.36
N ASN A 85 -6.76 -2.23 -7.28
CA ASN A 85 -5.85 -2.01 -8.40
C ASN A 85 -5.21 -3.34 -8.83
N PRO A 86 -5.90 -4.21 -9.58
CA PRO A 86 -5.41 -5.57 -9.89
C PRO A 86 -4.31 -5.62 -10.96
N PHE A 87 -4.09 -4.53 -11.69
CA PHE A 87 -3.20 -4.51 -12.85
C PHE A 87 -1.84 -3.90 -12.54
N ILE A 88 -1.39 -4.09 -11.29
CA ILE A 88 -0.06 -3.67 -10.84
C ILE A 88 1.00 -4.12 -11.83
N ASP A 89 1.79 -3.16 -12.30
CA ASP A 89 2.95 -3.39 -13.16
C ASP A 89 4.19 -3.61 -12.28
N PRO A 90 4.75 -4.84 -12.24
CA PRO A 90 5.92 -5.14 -11.40
C PRO A 90 7.17 -4.36 -11.83
N VAL A 91 7.31 -4.08 -13.13
CA VAL A 91 8.44 -3.31 -13.68
C VAL A 91 8.35 -1.85 -13.25
N LEU A 92 7.14 -1.29 -13.26
CA LEU A 92 6.90 0.06 -12.75
C LEU A 92 7.22 0.15 -11.26
N LEU A 93 6.77 -0.81 -10.44
CA LEU A 93 7.07 -0.84 -9.01
C LEU A 93 8.58 -0.89 -8.74
N SER A 94 9.33 -1.72 -9.46
CA SER A 94 10.80 -1.77 -9.33
C SER A 94 11.44 -0.42 -9.65
N LYS A 95 11.07 0.21 -10.77
CA LYS A 95 11.59 1.54 -11.15
C LYS A 95 11.25 2.62 -10.12
N MET A 96 10.03 2.60 -9.58
CA MET A 96 9.61 3.53 -8.54
C MET A 96 10.45 3.38 -7.27
N LEU A 97 10.71 2.14 -6.85
CA LEU A 97 11.48 1.84 -5.65
C LEU A 97 12.96 2.19 -5.81
N GLU A 98 13.54 1.92 -6.98
CA GLU A 98 14.90 2.35 -7.32
C GLU A 98 15.03 3.87 -7.26
N LYS A 99 14.10 4.59 -7.89
CA LYS A 99 14.09 6.06 -7.87
C LYS A 99 13.91 6.60 -6.45
N HIS A 100 12.97 6.05 -5.69
CA HIS A 100 12.75 6.43 -4.29
C HIS A 100 14.04 6.30 -3.46
N ARG A 101 14.79 5.21 -3.65
CA ARG A 101 16.09 4.98 -2.98
C ARG A 101 17.21 5.90 -3.47
N GLN A 102 17.29 6.13 -4.78
CA GLN A 102 18.32 6.99 -5.39
C GLN A 102 18.16 8.43 -4.91
N GLU A 103 16.93 8.93 -4.92
CA GLU A 103 16.62 10.27 -4.42
C GLU A 103 16.66 10.31 -2.89
N LYS A 104 16.51 9.17 -2.21
CA LYS A 104 16.24 9.06 -0.76
C LYS A 104 14.99 9.84 -0.37
N ALA A 105 13.94 9.68 -1.17
CA ALA A 105 12.69 10.39 -1.00
C ALA A 105 11.91 9.85 0.20
N ASP A 106 11.22 10.75 0.87
CA ASP A 106 10.27 10.46 1.94
C ASP A 106 9.00 9.76 1.42
N TYR A 107 8.55 10.20 0.25
CA TYR A 107 7.34 9.74 -0.41
C TYR A 107 7.52 9.71 -1.93
N THR A 108 7.01 8.70 -2.61
CA THR A 108 7.05 8.62 -4.07
C THR A 108 5.76 8.05 -4.63
N TYR A 109 5.22 8.70 -5.65
CA TYR A 109 4.03 8.29 -6.37
C TYR A 109 4.24 8.51 -7.88
N THR A 110 3.36 7.96 -8.71
CA THR A 110 3.37 8.21 -10.16
C THR A 110 2.25 9.17 -10.55
N ALA A 111 2.54 10.07 -11.48
CA ALA A 111 1.56 10.90 -12.16
C ALA A 111 1.55 10.55 -13.66
N GLY A 112 0.39 10.66 -14.31
CA GLY A 112 0.24 10.41 -15.75
C GLY A 112 0.29 8.93 -16.17
N THR A 113 0.27 8.00 -15.23
CA THR A 113 0.14 6.56 -15.49
C THR A 113 -1.33 6.14 -15.54
N PRO A 114 -1.70 5.09 -16.31
CA PRO A 114 -3.01 4.47 -16.21
C PRO A 114 -3.42 4.17 -14.76
N LEU A 115 -4.70 4.32 -14.44
CA LEU A 115 -5.20 3.98 -13.11
C LEU A 115 -5.08 2.47 -12.88
N GLY A 116 -4.67 2.08 -11.68
CA GLY A 116 -4.64 0.68 -11.27
C GLY A 116 -3.33 -0.07 -11.53
N ILE A 117 -2.29 0.58 -12.06
CA ILE A 117 -1.01 -0.08 -12.38
C ILE A 117 0.14 0.24 -11.41
N SER A 118 0.00 1.26 -10.57
CA SER A 118 1.06 1.77 -9.70
C SER A 118 0.72 1.63 -8.21
N GLY A 119 1.70 1.96 -7.37
CA GLY A 119 1.59 2.05 -5.92
C GLY A 119 2.21 3.34 -5.39
N GLU A 120 2.30 3.43 -4.07
CA GLU A 120 2.94 4.55 -3.37
C GLU A 120 4.11 4.01 -2.55
N MET A 121 5.24 4.72 -2.54
CA MET A 121 6.41 4.38 -1.71
C MET A 121 6.50 5.38 -0.57
N ILE A 122 6.73 4.87 0.64
CA ILE A 122 6.79 5.67 1.86
C ILE A 122 7.99 5.21 2.66
N ASP A 123 8.84 6.14 3.11
CA ASP A 123 9.85 5.81 4.11
C ASP A 123 9.15 5.49 5.45
N ALA A 124 9.49 4.36 6.04
CA ALA A 124 8.80 3.85 7.21
C ALA A 124 9.02 4.73 8.46
N GLN A 125 10.13 5.49 8.52
CA GLN A 125 10.42 6.38 9.64
C GLN A 125 9.34 7.47 9.74
N ILE A 126 8.90 7.99 8.60
CA ILE A 126 7.88 9.04 8.52
C ILE A 126 6.55 8.57 9.10
N LEU A 127 6.15 7.33 8.83
CA LEU A 127 4.90 6.80 9.40
C LEU A 127 4.97 6.70 10.92
N SER A 128 6.15 6.40 11.46
CA SER A 128 6.36 6.38 12.92
C SER A 128 6.38 7.79 13.51
N GLU A 129 6.93 8.76 12.79
CA GLU A 129 6.94 10.17 13.20
C GLU A 129 5.53 10.77 13.19
N ILE A 130 4.77 10.57 12.10
CA ILE A 130 3.41 11.11 11.95
C ILE A 130 2.44 10.48 12.95
N ASP A 131 2.59 9.20 13.32
CA ASP A 131 1.77 8.54 14.37
C ASP A 131 1.89 9.26 15.73
N ASN A 132 3.00 9.96 15.98
CA ASN A 132 3.21 10.75 17.20
C ASN A 132 2.65 12.18 17.12
N PHE A 133 2.21 12.64 15.95
CA PHE A 133 1.56 13.95 15.80
C PHE A 133 0.05 13.81 16.01
N PRO A 134 -0.56 14.58 16.94
CA PRO A 134 -2.00 14.52 17.16
C PRO A 134 -2.74 14.99 15.91
N LEU A 135 -3.36 14.05 15.19
CA LEU A 135 -4.22 14.35 14.05
C LEU A 135 -5.48 15.04 14.57
N ARG A 136 -5.70 16.30 14.19
CA ARG A 136 -7.01 16.95 14.34
C ARG A 136 -8.03 16.15 13.53
N SER A 137 -9.08 15.71 14.20
CA SER A 137 -10.18 14.90 13.68
C SER A 137 -10.76 15.48 12.38
N GLN A 138 -10.34 14.94 11.25
CA GLN A 138 -11.11 14.93 10.02
C GLN A 138 -10.96 13.55 9.40
N SER A 139 -12.07 12.97 8.97
CA SER A 139 -12.12 11.76 8.17
C SER A 139 -11.35 11.98 6.87
N VAL A 140 -10.16 11.40 6.73
CA VAL A 140 -9.32 11.53 5.53
C VAL A 140 -9.46 10.25 4.69
N SER A 141 -10.18 10.34 3.57
CA SER A 141 -9.77 9.59 2.38
C SER A 141 -8.39 10.12 2.00
N MET A 142 -7.40 9.25 1.79
CA MET A 142 -6.02 9.63 1.46
C MET A 142 -5.96 10.43 0.16
N SER A 143 -6.18 11.73 0.29
CA SER A 143 -6.03 12.76 -0.72
C SER A 143 -5.99 14.08 0.05
N ARG A 144 -4.79 14.55 0.39
CA ARG A 144 -4.57 15.97 0.64
C ARG A 144 -3.76 16.50 -0.53
N SER A 145 -4.38 17.38 -1.30
CA SER A 145 -3.70 18.22 -2.27
C SER A 145 -2.70 19.10 -1.52
N ILE A 146 -1.40 18.89 -1.77
CA ILE A 146 -0.40 19.94 -1.57
C ILE A 146 -0.41 20.71 -2.90
N SER A 147 -1.14 21.84 -2.97
CA SER A 147 -1.19 22.64 -4.20
C SER A 147 0.01 23.58 -4.30
N GLU A 148 0.69 23.47 -5.43
CA GLU A 148 1.12 24.59 -6.29
C GLU A 148 1.99 25.69 -5.68
N SER A 149 3.09 25.29 -5.04
CA SER A 149 4.35 26.01 -5.19
C SER A 149 5.30 25.17 -6.04
N ILE A 150 5.05 25.23 -7.35
CA ILE A 150 5.96 25.02 -8.50
C ILE A 150 7.42 24.83 -8.05
N LEU A 151 7.96 23.61 -8.17
CA LEU A 151 8.88 23.27 -9.27
C LEU A 151 10.03 24.27 -9.44
N SER A 152 10.89 24.42 -8.43
CA SER A 152 12.26 24.85 -8.70
C SER A 152 13.23 24.06 -7.83
N ASN A 153 13.79 23.04 -8.46
CA ASN A 153 14.90 22.22 -7.99
C ASN A 153 14.57 21.24 -6.87
N PHE A 154 14.64 19.96 -7.24
CA PHE A 154 14.82 18.82 -6.34
C PHE A 154 15.51 19.25 -5.05
N THR A 155 14.79 19.20 -3.94
CA THR A 155 15.41 19.34 -2.62
C THR A 155 14.90 18.19 -1.78
N CYS A 156 15.62 17.08 -1.92
CA CYS A 156 15.48 15.93 -1.03
C CYS A 156 16.25 16.22 0.26
N ASN A 157 15.64 16.03 1.42
CA ASN A 157 16.31 16.16 2.72
C ASN A 157 16.49 14.78 3.35
N TYR A 158 17.63 14.59 4.02
CA TYR A 158 18.26 13.29 4.26
C TYR A 158 18.32 12.92 5.76
N SER A 159 18.20 11.63 6.08
CA SER A 159 18.86 10.98 7.22
C SER A 159 19.25 9.54 6.84
N HIS A 160 20.34 9.01 7.40
CA HIS A 160 21.06 7.83 6.89
C HIS A 160 20.98 6.64 7.86
N ARG A 161 20.72 5.41 7.36
CA ARG A 161 21.42 4.13 7.69
C ARG A 161 20.77 2.90 7.00
N PRO A 162 21.51 1.79 6.74
CA PRO A 162 21.04 0.66 5.93
C PRO A 162 20.68 -0.63 6.68
N LYS A 163 19.70 -1.40 6.13
CA LYS A 163 19.68 -2.85 5.77
C LYS A 163 18.28 -3.49 5.82
N ASN A 164 17.74 -3.78 4.64
CA ASN A 164 16.76 -4.81 4.22
C ASN A 164 15.53 -5.14 5.09
N LEU A 165 14.34 -4.64 4.67
CA LEU A 165 13.14 -5.41 4.31
C LEU A 165 12.12 -4.45 3.65
N HIS A 166 11.64 -4.78 2.46
CA HIS A 166 10.55 -4.05 1.80
C HIS A 166 9.24 -4.69 2.17
N ILE A 167 8.32 -3.99 2.82
CA ILE A 167 6.97 -4.55 3.02
C ILE A 167 6.06 -3.92 2.00
N LEU A 168 5.51 -4.79 1.16
CA LEU A 168 4.40 -4.43 0.32
C LEU A 168 3.11 -4.62 1.13
N LEU A 169 2.33 -3.55 1.24
CA LEU A 169 1.06 -3.53 1.95
C LEU A 169 -0.08 -3.34 0.97
N ILE A 170 -0.95 -4.35 0.90
CA ILE A 170 -2.19 -4.24 0.14
C ILE A 170 -3.31 -3.82 1.10
N ASP A 171 -3.83 -2.61 0.92
CA ASP A 171 -4.99 -2.09 1.65
C ASP A 171 -6.28 -2.48 0.93
N SER A 172 -7.02 -3.44 1.47
CA SER A 172 -8.16 -4.08 0.80
C SER A 172 -9.43 -3.23 0.71
N ARG A 173 -9.46 -2.04 1.32
CA ARG A 173 -10.72 -1.32 1.59
C ARG A 173 -11.48 -0.83 0.36
N LEU A 174 -10.86 -0.79 -0.82
CA LEU A 174 -11.56 -0.39 -2.05
C LEU A 174 -12.25 -1.56 -2.78
N ILE A 175 -11.94 -2.81 -2.45
CA ILE A 175 -12.59 -3.98 -3.07
C ILE A 175 -14.07 -4.05 -2.68
N GLN A 176 -14.41 -3.69 -1.44
CA GLN A 176 -15.76 -3.87 -0.91
C GLN A 176 -16.68 -2.65 -1.14
N LYS A 177 -16.16 -1.41 -1.04
CA LYS A 177 -17.00 -0.19 -1.14
C LYS A 177 -17.29 0.29 -2.57
N LYS A 178 -16.47 -0.02 -3.58
CA LYS A 178 -16.76 0.35 -5.00
C LYS A 178 -17.71 -0.61 -5.72
N ILE A 179 -17.86 -1.84 -5.22
CA ILE A 179 -18.69 -2.86 -5.89
C ILE A 179 -20.21 -2.63 -5.67
N MET A 180 -20.60 -1.64 -4.85
CA MET A 180 -22.01 -1.39 -4.47
C MET A 180 -22.69 -0.20 -5.16
N CYS A 181 -22.06 0.48 -6.13
CA CYS A 181 -22.72 1.54 -6.91
C CYS A 181 -22.49 1.38 -8.43
N LEU A 182 -23.20 0.43 -9.03
CA LEU A 182 -23.63 0.56 -10.42
C LEU A 182 -25.16 0.60 -10.41
N ARG A 183 -25.74 1.80 -10.32
CA ARG A 183 -27.13 1.98 -10.75
C ARG A 183 -27.14 1.85 -12.29
N PRO A 184 -28.11 1.13 -12.87
CA PRO A 184 -28.26 1.10 -14.31
C PRO A 184 -28.68 2.51 -14.76
N VAL A 185 -27.92 3.09 -15.67
CA VAL A 185 -28.41 4.18 -16.51
C VAL A 185 -28.88 3.50 -17.79
N TYR A 186 -30.20 3.44 -17.95
CA TYR A 186 -30.85 3.19 -19.24
C TYR A 186 -30.67 4.42 -20.14
#